data_AF-A0A9Q3HMT8-F1
#
_entry.id   AF-A0A9Q3HMT8-F1
#
_cell.length_a   1.000
_cell.length_b   1.000
_cell.length_c   1.000
_cell.angle_alpha   90.00
_cell.angle_beta   90.00
_cell.angle_gamma   90.00
#
_symmetry.space_group_name_H-M   'P 1'
#
loop_
_entity.id
_entity.type
_entity.pdbx_description
1 polymer ?
#
loop_
_entity_poly.entity_id
_entity_poly.type
_entity_poly.pdbx_seq_one_letter_code
_entity_poly.pdbx_strand_id
1 'polypeptide(L)'
;MSIPGALAFSIYVDWFNAHGKSTRLASIGPIMRICLNLPPRDKLKPEDFYVAGIIPGLKEPTSLQLNYLLMPLIKELKELWQGYHFSPTSTGPSGSFICVSILMAIADVVSMCKLT
;
A
#
# COMPACT_ATOMS: atom_id res chain seq x y z
N MET A 1 -5.87 -23.61 -8.29
CA MET A 1 -6.21 -23.04 -9.61
C MET A 1 -6.09 -21.52 -9.48
N SER A 2 -5.02 -20.90 -9.98
CA SER A 2 -4.83 -19.45 -9.88
C SER A 2 -5.72 -18.75 -10.90
N ILE A 3 -6.61 -17.88 -10.45
CA ILE A 3 -7.41 -17.03 -11.34
C ILE A 3 -6.44 -16.06 -12.04
N PRO A 4 -6.31 -16.09 -13.38
CA PRO A 4 -5.47 -15.14 -14.10
C PRO A 4 -5.84 -13.71 -13.72
N GLY A 5 -4.86 -12.88 -13.34
CA GLY A 5 -5.10 -11.50 -12.93
C GLY A 5 -5.45 -11.29 -11.45
N ALA A 6 -5.51 -12.34 -10.62
CA ALA A 6 -5.68 -12.17 -9.17
C ALA A 6 -4.34 -11.83 -8.49
N LEU A 7 -4.23 -10.61 -7.98
CA LEU A 7 -3.07 -10.10 -7.26
C LEU A 7 -3.38 -9.86 -5.78
N ALA A 8 -2.51 -10.37 -4.92
CA ALA A 8 -2.53 -10.17 -3.49
C ALA A 8 -1.41 -9.21 -3.09
N PHE A 9 -1.73 -8.23 -2.25
CA PHE A 9 -0.77 -7.28 -1.71
C PHE A 9 -0.84 -7.24 -0.18
N SER A 10 0.26 -6.84 0.45
CA SER A 10 0.25 -6.31 1.81
C SER A 10 0.33 -4.79 1.78
N ILE A 11 -0.28 -4.13 2.77
CA ILE A 11 -0.08 -2.69 3.01
C ILE A 11 0.90 -2.52 4.17
N TYR A 12 1.89 -1.66 4.00
CA TYR A 12 2.81 -1.24 5.05
C TYR A 12 2.53 0.21 5.41
N VAL A 13 2.38 0.47 6.70
CA VAL A 13 2.13 1.81 7.25
C VAL A 13 2.98 1.97 8.50
N ASP A 14 3.83 2.98 8.51
CA ASP A 14 4.69 3.28 9.65
C ASP A 14 4.90 4.79 9.73
N TRP A 15 5.29 5.32 10.89
CA TRP A 15 5.68 6.71 11.04
C TRP A 15 7.01 6.80 11.76
N PHE A 16 7.98 7.43 11.11
CA PHE A 16 9.30 7.62 11.68
C PHE A 16 9.77 9.06 11.55
N ASN A 17 10.79 9.40 12.34
CA ASN A 17 11.44 10.71 12.24
C ASN A 17 12.53 10.70 11.17
N ALA A 18 12.21 11.23 9.99
CA ALA A 18 13.11 11.27 8.84
C ALA A 18 14.37 12.12 9.06
N HIS A 19 14.38 13.01 10.06
CA HIS A 19 15.49 13.90 10.39
C HIS A 19 16.29 13.45 11.62
N GLY A 20 16.01 12.24 12.14
CA GLY A 20 16.70 11.67 13.29
C GLY A 20 16.41 12.41 14.61
N LYS A 21 17.27 12.19 15.63
CA LYS A 21 17.05 12.72 16.99
C LYS A 21 17.15 14.25 17.11
N SER A 22 17.64 14.94 16.08
CA SER A 22 18.01 16.36 16.14
C SER A 22 16.83 17.32 15.98
N THR A 23 15.73 16.89 15.34
CA THR A 23 14.53 17.71 15.18
C THR A 23 13.31 16.93 15.65
N ARG A 24 12.68 17.42 16.72
CA ARG A 24 11.60 16.74 17.46
C ARG A 24 10.24 16.72 16.73
N LEU A 25 10.16 17.25 15.51
CA LEU A 25 8.90 17.70 14.90
C LEU A 25 8.75 17.31 13.43
N ALA A 26 9.27 16.16 13.01
CA ALA A 26 9.00 15.64 11.67
C ALA A 26 8.65 14.15 11.78
N SER A 27 7.42 13.81 11.45
CA SER A 27 6.91 12.45 11.28
C SER A 27 6.56 12.30 9.81
N ILE A 28 7.14 11.30 9.16
CA ILE A 28 6.82 10.93 7.78
C ILE A 28 6.33 9.50 7.81
N GLY A 29 5.12 9.29 7.28
CA GLY A 29 4.56 7.96 7.17
C GLY A 29 4.31 7.52 5.74
N PRO A 30 5.13 6.60 5.18
CA PRO A 30 4.84 6.03 3.88
C PRO A 30 3.72 4.99 4.00
N ILE A 31 2.81 5.00 3.02
CA ILE A 31 1.89 3.91 2.78
C ILE A 31 2.46 3.15 1.59
N MET A 32 2.98 1.94 1.82
CA MET A 32 3.55 1.11 0.76
C MET A 32 2.70 -0.13 0.51
N ARG A 33 2.76 -0.64 -0.71
CA ARG A 33 2.16 -1.91 -1.10
C ARG A 33 3.24 -2.86 -1.58
N ILE A 34 3.17 -4.12 -1.14
CA ILE A 34 4.12 -5.17 -1.53
C ILE A 34 3.34 -6.29 -2.21
N CYS A 35 3.74 -6.66 -3.42
CA CYS A 35 3.09 -7.74 -4.17
C CYS A 35 3.47 -9.11 -3.58
N LEU A 36 2.47 -9.85 -3.09
CA LEU A 36 2.67 -11.15 -2.46
C LEU A 36 2.78 -12.30 -3.48
N ASN A 37 2.40 -12.06 -4.74
CA ASN A 37 2.46 -13.03 -5.83
C ASN A 37 3.87 -13.21 -6.40
N LEU A 38 4.82 -12.32 -6.09
CA LEU A 38 6.20 -12.46 -6.55
C LEU A 38 6.89 -13.69 -5.92
N PRO A 39 7.86 -14.32 -6.59
CA PRO A 39 8.62 -15.41 -6.01
C PRO A 39 9.48 -14.90 -4.85
N PRO A 40 9.79 -15.72 -3.82
CA PRO A 40 10.49 -15.25 -2.61
C PRO A 40 11.82 -14.52 -2.83
N ARG A 41 12.53 -14.83 -3.93
CA ARG A 41 13.82 -14.21 -4.30
C ARG A 41 13.67 -12.78 -4.81
N ASP A 42 12.47 -12.44 -5.26
CA ASP A 42 12.07 -11.15 -5.82
C ASP A 42 10.99 -10.51 -4.95
N LYS A 43 10.97 -10.84 -3.65
CA LYS A 43 10.15 -10.12 -2.67
C LYS A 43 11.04 -9.15 -1.91
N LEU A 44 10.46 -8.02 -1.52
CA LEU A 44 11.07 -7.03 -0.62
C LEU A 44 12.34 -6.37 -1.18
N LYS A 45 12.54 -6.42 -2.51
CA LYS A 45 13.51 -5.54 -3.16
C LYS A 45 12.94 -4.12 -3.16
N PRO A 46 13.78 -3.08 -3.15
CA PRO A 46 13.32 -1.70 -3.25
C PRO A 46 12.35 -1.46 -4.42
N GLU A 47 12.55 -2.17 -5.53
CA GLU A 47 11.71 -2.13 -6.74
C GLU A 47 10.29 -2.68 -6.54
N ASP A 48 10.07 -3.54 -5.55
CA ASP A 48 8.79 -4.19 -5.28
C ASP A 48 7.86 -3.35 -4.40
N PHE A 49 8.38 -2.27 -3.81
CA PHE A 49 7.61 -1.37 -2.96
C PHE A 49 6.91 -0.32 -3.81
N TYR A 50 5.59 -0.43 -3.91
CA TYR A 50 4.76 0.62 -4.49
C TYR A 50 4.34 1.61 -3.40
N VAL A 51 4.83 2.85 -3.47
CA VAL A 51 4.43 3.91 -2.54
C VAL A 51 3.06 4.47 -2.98
N ALA A 52 2.02 4.11 -2.24
CA ALA A 52 0.66 4.61 -2.46
C ALA A 52 0.45 6.03 -1.90
N GLY A 53 1.27 6.43 -0.93
CA GLY A 53 1.21 7.78 -0.38
C GLY A 53 2.33 8.06 0.62
N ILE A 54 2.58 9.34 0.87
CA ILE A 54 3.47 9.82 1.92
C ILE A 54 2.67 10.83 2.75
N ILE A 55 2.57 10.58 4.06
CA ILE A 55 1.86 11.45 5.00
C ILE A 55 2.92 12.26 5.77
N PRO A 56 3.16 13.54 5.42
CA PRO A 56 4.00 14.41 6.21
C PRO A 56 3.22 14.99 7.40
N GLY A 57 3.89 15.20 8.53
CA GLY A 57 3.33 15.91 9.67
C GLY A 57 4.37 16.24 10.73
N LEU A 58 4.07 17.21 11.59
CA LEU A 58 4.91 17.45 12.77
C LEU A 58 4.79 16.33 13.80
N LYS A 59 3.65 15.62 13.76
CA LYS A 59 3.29 14.49 14.61
C LYS A 59 2.61 13.42 13.75
N GLU A 60 2.59 12.22 14.27
CA GLU A 60 1.80 11.12 13.71
C GLU A 60 0.30 11.50 13.68
N PRO A 61 -0.45 11.05 12.66
CA PRO A 61 -1.89 11.28 12.60
C PRO A 61 -2.62 10.51 13.70
N THR A 62 -3.76 11.03 14.12
CA THR A 62 -4.75 10.28 14.90
C THR A 62 -5.42 9.21 14.04
N SER A 63 -6.07 8.21 14.65
CA SER A 63 -6.80 7.19 13.90
C SER A 63 -7.86 7.79 12.96
N LEU A 64 -8.57 8.83 13.42
CA LEU A 64 -9.56 9.53 12.58
C LEU A 64 -8.91 10.21 11.37
N GLN A 65 -7.78 10.90 11.57
CA GLN A 65 -7.04 11.53 10.46
C GLN A 65 -6.50 10.49 9.49
N LEU A 66 -5.97 9.37 10.00
CA LEU A 66 -5.49 8.28 9.17
C LEU A 66 -6.62 7.70 8.30
N ASN A 67 -7.80 7.48 8.88
CA ASN A 67 -8.93 6.94 8.14
C ASN A 67 -9.32 7.85 6.97
N TYR A 68 -9.35 9.17 7.15
CA TYR A 68 -9.56 10.11 6.05
C TYR A 68 -8.47 10.05 4.98
N LEU A 69 -7.21 9.95 5.39
CA LEU A 69 -6.07 9.86 4.48
C LEU A 69 -6.07 8.54 3.68
N LEU A 70 -6.60 7.45 4.23
CA LEU A 70 -6.72 6.16 3.57
C LEU A 70 -7.95 6.05 2.65
N MET A 71 -8.94 6.95 2.75
CA MET A 71 -10.18 6.86 1.96
C MET A 71 -9.94 6.76 0.43
N PRO A 72 -9.04 7.54 -0.20
CA PRO A 72 -8.77 7.41 -1.63
C PRO A 72 -8.24 6.02 -1.99
N LEU A 73 -7.28 5.52 -1.21
CA LEU A 73 -6.71 4.18 -1.40
C LEU A 73 -7.74 3.07 -1.21
N ILE A 74 -8.61 3.19 -0.20
CA ILE A 74 -9.70 2.24 0.05
C ILE A 74 -10.70 2.26 -1.11
N LYS A 75 -10.98 3.42 -1.70
CA LYS A 75 -11.87 3.53 -2.86
C LYS A 75 -11.29 2.79 -4.06
N GLU A 76 -10.02 3.05 -4.40
CA GLU A 76 -9.33 2.33 -5.47
C GLU A 76 -9.29 0.82 -5.22
N LEU A 77 -9.04 0.41 -3.97
CA LEU A 77 -9.07 -1.00 -3.59
C LEU A 77 -10.43 -1.66 -3.80
N LYS A 78 -11.52 -0.96 -3.48
CA LYS A 78 -12.88 -1.48 -3.70
C LYS A 78 -13.17 -1.67 -5.19
N GLU A 79 -12.71 -0.75 -6.03
CA GLU A 79 -12.83 -0.87 -7.49
C GLU A 79 -12.02 -2.06 -8.00
N LEU A 80 -10.75 -2.17 -7.59
CA LEU A 80 -9.88 -3.28 -7.99
C LEU A 80 -10.30 -4.64 -7.43
N TRP A 81 -11.00 -4.69 -6.29
CA TRP A 81 -11.54 -5.93 -5.74
C TRP A 81 -12.64 -6.53 -6.64
N GLN A 82 -13.51 -5.67 -7.21
CA GLN A 82 -14.51 -6.10 -8.18
C GLN A 82 -13.88 -6.52 -9.52
N GLY A 83 -12.65 -6.07 -9.76
CA GLY A 83 -11.88 -6.33 -10.96
C GLY A 83 -11.93 -5.18 -11.95
N TYR A 84 -10.80 -4.92 -12.60
CA TYR A 84 -10.62 -3.82 -13.54
C TYR A 84 -10.02 -4.31 -14.86
N HIS A 85 -10.59 -3.84 -15.98
CA HIS A 85 -10.06 -4.08 -17.32
C HIS A 85 -9.05 -3.00 -17.69
N PHE A 86 -7.78 -3.36 -17.72
CA PHE A 86 -6.73 -2.52 -18.24
C PHE A 86 -6.73 -2.54 -19.77
N SER A 87 -6.46 -1.38 -20.36
CA SER A 87 -6.36 -1.23 -21.80
C SER A 87 -5.24 -2.11 -22.39
N PRO A 88 -5.35 -2.48 -23.68
CA PRO A 88 -4.29 -3.18 -24.38
C PRO A 88 -2.93 -2.49 -24.23
N THR A 89 -1.90 -3.30 -23.97
CA THR A 89 -0.50 -2.87 -23.97
C THR A 89 0.24 -3.54 -25.12
N SER A 90 1.44 -3.06 -25.46
CA SER A 90 2.24 -3.68 -26.53
C SER A 90 2.52 -5.17 -26.27
N THR A 91 2.58 -5.59 -25.01
CA THR A 91 2.79 -6.98 -24.59
C THR A 91 1.48 -7.75 -24.35
N GLY A 92 0.33 -7.07 -24.37
CA GLY A 92 -0.99 -7.62 -24.08
C GLY A 92 -2.08 -6.97 -24.94
N PRO A 93 -2.19 -7.33 -26.23
CA PRO A 93 -3.09 -6.68 -27.18
C PRO A 93 -4.58 -6.86 -26.87
N SER A 94 -4.94 -7.83 -26.02
CA SER A 94 -6.33 -8.04 -25.56
C SER A 94 -6.68 -7.26 -24.29
N GLY A 95 -5.74 -6.49 -23.74
CA GLY A 95 -5.85 -5.93 -22.39
C GLY A 95 -5.72 -7.01 -21.32
N SER A 96 -5.92 -6.62 -20.06
CA SER A 96 -5.86 -7.56 -18.93
C SER A 96 -6.94 -7.24 -17.90
N PHE A 97 -7.64 -8.27 -17.45
CA PHE A 97 -8.54 -8.17 -16.30
C PHE A 97 -7.75 -8.49 -15.03
N ILE A 98 -7.78 -7.60 -14.04
CA ILE A 98 -7.02 -7.75 -12.80
C ILE A 98 -7.96 -7.52 -11.61
N CYS A 99 -7.88 -8.41 -10.62
CA CYS A 99 -8.50 -8.24 -9.31
C CYS A 99 -7.40 -8.07 -8.25
N VAL A 100 -7.57 -7.14 -7.32
CA VAL A 100 -6.59 -6.89 -6.24
C VAL A 100 -7.20 -7.10 -4.87
N SER A 101 -6.45 -7.78 -4.00
CA SER A 101 -6.81 -8.04 -2.60
C SER A 101 -5.69 -7.60 -1.66
N ILE A 102 -6.03 -6.95 -0.55
CA ILE A 102 -5.09 -6.74 0.57
C ILE A 102 -5.25 -7.89 1.56
N LEU A 103 -4.19 -8.67 1.78
CA LEU A 103 -4.22 -9.81 2.70
C LEU A 103 -3.73 -9.47 4.11
N MET A 104 -2.85 -8.49 4.24
CA MET A 104 -2.27 -8.13 5.53
C MET A 104 -1.85 -6.67 5.59
N ALA A 105 -1.95 -6.10 6.78
CA ALA A 105 -1.30 -4.86 7.15
C ALA A 105 -0.04 -5.15 7.96
N ILE A 106 1.03 -4.43 7.65
CA ILE A 106 2.32 -4.50 8.32
C ILE A 106 2.56 -3.12 8.92
N ALA A 107 2.65 -3.05 10.24
CA ALA A 107 2.91 -1.82 10.95
C ALA A 107 3.50 -2.15 12.32
N ASP A 108 4.12 -1.17 12.99
CA ASP A 108 4.46 -1.31 14.40
C ASP A 108 3.18 -1.38 15.27
N VAL A 109 3.32 -1.74 16.55
CA VAL A 109 2.16 -1.94 17.44
C VAL A 109 1.32 -0.66 17.55
N VAL A 110 1.96 0.52 17.60
CA VAL A 110 1.27 1.81 17.74
C VAL A 110 0.47 2.16 16.49
N SER A 111 1.05 1.93 15.31
CA SER A 111 0.43 2.19 14.03
C SER A 111 -0.68 1.18 13.72
N MET A 112 -0.53 -0.09 14.11
CA MET A 112 -1.58 -1.11 13.98
C MET A 112 -2.87 -0.70 14.71
N CYS A 113 -2.77 -0.07 15.88
CA CYS A 113 -3.94 0.40 16.62
C CYS A 113 -4.72 1.53 15.92
N LYS A 114 -4.15 2.16 14.89
CA LYS A 114 -4.79 3.23 14.11
C LYS A 114 -5.47 2.69 12.84
N LEU A 115 -5.10 1.48 12.41
CA LEU A 115 -5.68 0.79 11.26
C LEU A 115 -6.94 0.02 11.70
N THR A 116 -8.02 0.76 11.94
CA THR A 116 -9.33 0.22 12.39
C THR A 116 -10.46 0.72 11.51
#